data_AF-A0A1P9WYN5-F1
#
_entry.id   AF-A0A1P9WYN5-F1
#
_cell.length_a   1.000
_cell.length_b   1.000
_cell.length_c   1.000
_cell.angle_alpha   90.00
_cell.angle_beta   90.00
_cell.angle_gamma   90.00
#
_symmetry.space_group_name_H-M   'P 1'
#
loop_
_entity.id
_entity.type
_entity.pdbx_description
1 polymer ?
#
loop_
_entity_poly.entity_id
_entity_poly.type
_entity_poly.pdbx_seq_one_letter_code
_entity_poly.pdbx_strand_id
1 'polypeptide(L)'
;MEKFIWFIVSALLLILLEAARVYFIMPFPGSQLGLDGDAARSALRRVEQAYWLHHNIGWLRAVGLLLLAYPAWQVLFRPTKNWYRFAAGGLLMAYGVVLYLVNREMLADRMFLQPIHKRVVPMSENKIPLDNLVLGFESVGEATAYPIQLIGYHHQVRDTVGGQPIMVTYCTVCRTGRVFSPLVQGQADEFRLVGMDHFNAMFEDKRTGTWWRQATGEAIVGPLRGQTMADLPARQMTLRAWAAEHPNTRVLQADSIFADEFDSMKNYERGRSTGSLTKRDSASWQPKSWVIGVERAGFAKAYDWNALQQQRMLSDVLGGEPMLLTMASDSVSFGVWSRRVGVKTLTFHYANCQLIDRETGSVWTWRGHCIAGPLRGRKLGPIPNAYQEFWHSWKSFHPETAR
;
A
#
# COMPACT_ATOMS: atom_id res chain seq x y z
N MET A 1 -41.74 -14.54 26.71
CA MET A 1 -40.67 -13.52 26.74
C MET A 1 -39.30 -14.17 26.53
N GLU A 2 -38.95 -15.19 27.31
CA GLU A 2 -37.71 -15.96 27.18
C GLU A 2 -37.37 -16.43 25.75
N LYS A 3 -38.33 -17.07 25.05
CA LYS A 3 -38.16 -17.54 23.66
C LYS A 3 -37.81 -16.43 22.67
N PHE A 4 -38.40 -15.24 22.86
CA PHE A 4 -38.15 -14.07 22.02
C PHE A 4 -36.77 -13.45 22.31
N ILE A 5 -36.34 -13.47 23.58
CA ILE A 5 -34.99 -13.06 23.97
C ILE A 5 -33.95 -13.96 23.32
N TRP A 6 -34.12 -15.29 23.39
CA TRP A 6 -33.20 -16.24 22.74
C TRP A 6 -33.11 -16.01 21.23
N PHE A 7 -34.23 -15.76 20.55
CA PHE A 7 -34.22 -15.39 19.14
C PHE A 7 -33.42 -14.11 18.87
N ILE A 8 -33.65 -13.04 19.65
CA ILE A 8 -32.92 -11.77 19.51
C ILE A 8 -31.42 -12.00 19.71
N VAL A 9 -31.02 -12.69 20.77
CA VAL A 9 -29.62 -12.95 21.09
C VAL A 9 -28.94 -13.72 19.96
N SER A 10 -29.52 -14.82 19.48
CA SER A 10 -28.94 -15.62 18.39
C SER A 10 -28.81 -14.83 17.09
N ALA A 11 -29.81 -14.02 16.75
CA ALA A 11 -29.77 -13.20 15.54
C ALA A 11 -28.75 -12.04 15.65
N LEU A 12 -28.65 -11.40 16.82
CA LEU A 12 -27.63 -10.37 17.07
C LEU A 12 -26.22 -10.96 17.06
N LEU A 13 -26.02 -12.18 17.57
CA LEU A 13 -24.73 -12.87 17.49
C LEU A 13 -24.31 -13.13 16.04
N LEU A 14 -25.24 -13.54 15.17
CA LEU A 14 -24.97 -13.69 13.74
C LEU A 14 -24.63 -12.36 13.07
N ILE A 15 -25.35 -11.28 13.39
CA ILE A 15 -25.04 -9.93 12.89
C ILE A 15 -23.65 -9.47 13.35
N LEU A 16 -23.35 -9.66 14.64
CA LEU A 16 -22.07 -9.30 15.23
C LEU A 16 -20.92 -10.12 14.63
N LEU A 17 -21.15 -11.39 14.32
CA LEU A 17 -20.19 -12.24 13.62
C LEU A 17 -19.83 -11.69 12.23
N GLU A 18 -20.83 -11.29 11.43
CA GLU A 18 -20.59 -10.68 10.12
C GLU A 18 -19.87 -9.33 10.25
N ALA A 19 -20.29 -8.48 11.18
CA ALA A 19 -19.67 -7.19 11.42
C ALA A 19 -18.21 -7.33 11.86
N ALA A 20 -17.92 -8.27 12.78
CA ALA A 20 -16.58 -8.55 13.27
C ALA A 20 -15.62 -8.98 12.16
N ARG A 21 -16.11 -9.72 11.15
CA ARG A 21 -15.31 -10.18 10.01
C ARG A 21 -14.64 -9.03 9.26
N VAL A 22 -15.31 -7.89 9.18
CA VAL A 22 -14.83 -6.72 8.44
C VAL A 22 -14.21 -5.69 9.38
N TYR A 23 -14.73 -5.59 10.60
CA TYR A 23 -14.27 -4.60 11.59
C TYR A 23 -12.76 -4.66 11.82
N PHE A 24 -12.17 -5.85 11.95
CA PHE A 24 -10.75 -5.98 12.28
C PHE A 24 -9.78 -5.70 11.12
N ILE A 25 -10.26 -5.66 9.88
CA ILE A 25 -9.42 -5.59 8.67
C ILE A 25 -9.76 -4.39 7.77
N MET A 26 -10.72 -3.56 8.16
CA MET A 26 -11.11 -2.34 7.42
C MET A 26 -11.00 -1.12 8.34
N PRO A 27 -10.85 0.11 7.81
CA PRO A 27 -10.53 1.30 8.60
C PRO A 27 -11.74 1.91 9.32
N PHE A 28 -12.47 1.10 10.08
CA PHE A 28 -13.51 1.61 10.98
C PHE A 28 -12.90 2.37 12.16
N PRO A 29 -13.63 3.34 12.75
CA PRO A 29 -13.20 3.98 13.98
C PRO A 29 -12.76 2.95 15.04
N GLY A 30 -11.53 3.08 15.52
CA GLY A 30 -10.94 2.18 16.54
C GLY A 30 -10.33 0.87 16.03
N SER A 31 -10.63 0.43 14.81
CA SER A 31 -10.18 -0.89 14.29
C SER A 31 -8.68 -0.98 14.00
N GLN A 32 -8.07 0.13 13.59
CA GLN A 32 -6.68 0.21 13.14
C GLN A 32 -5.75 0.84 14.20
N LEU A 33 -6.24 1.09 15.42
CA LEU A 33 -5.48 1.76 16.48
C LEU A 33 -4.57 0.79 17.26
N GLY A 34 -3.35 1.24 17.53
CA GLY A 34 -2.30 0.49 18.22
C GLY A 34 -0.91 1.13 18.06
N LEU A 35 -0.79 2.44 18.27
CA LEU A 35 0.45 3.19 17.95
C LEU A 35 1.38 3.42 19.16
N ASP A 36 1.04 2.90 20.35
CA ASP A 36 1.80 3.15 21.58
C ASP A 36 2.34 1.85 22.19
N GLY A 37 3.67 1.70 22.21
CA GLY A 37 4.48 0.85 23.10
C GLY A 37 4.16 -0.64 23.23
N ASP A 38 3.02 -0.99 23.83
CA ASP A 38 2.53 -2.36 24.03
C ASP A 38 1.73 -2.90 22.85
N ALA A 39 1.59 -2.10 21.79
CA ALA A 39 0.60 -2.30 20.76
C ALA A 39 1.00 -3.23 19.60
N ALA A 40 2.28 -3.54 19.40
CA ALA A 40 2.68 -4.49 18.36
C ALA A 40 2.11 -5.90 18.60
N ARG A 41 2.09 -6.35 19.86
CA ARG A 41 1.46 -7.62 20.27
C ARG A 41 -0.07 -7.59 20.16
N SER A 42 -0.70 -6.49 20.56
CA SER A 42 -2.16 -6.36 20.47
C SER A 42 -2.66 -6.25 19.03
N ALA A 43 -1.87 -5.62 18.14
CA ALA A 43 -2.18 -5.54 16.73
C ALA A 43 -2.02 -6.88 16.00
N LEU A 44 -0.94 -7.62 16.25
CA LEU A 44 -0.80 -8.99 15.74
C LEU A 44 -1.98 -9.87 16.19
N ARG A 45 -2.42 -9.74 17.44
CA ARG A 45 -3.59 -10.48 17.95
C ARG A 45 -4.87 -10.13 17.19
N ARG A 46 -5.10 -8.86 16.80
CA ARG A 46 -6.26 -8.48 15.99
C ARG A 46 -6.22 -9.11 14.60
N VAL A 47 -5.06 -9.07 13.94
CA VAL A 47 -4.89 -9.68 12.62
C VAL A 47 -5.08 -11.21 12.70
N GLU A 48 -4.52 -11.86 13.73
CA GLU A 48 -4.71 -13.29 13.98
C GLU A 48 -6.19 -13.64 14.23
N GLN A 49 -6.92 -12.82 14.99
CA GLN A 49 -8.36 -12.99 15.20
C GLN A 49 -9.14 -12.83 13.89
N ALA A 50 -8.81 -11.82 13.09
CA ALA A 50 -9.43 -11.62 11.78
C ALA A 50 -9.16 -12.78 10.84
N TYR A 51 -7.92 -13.26 10.81
CA TYR A 51 -7.49 -14.40 10.02
C TYR A 51 -8.26 -15.68 10.38
N TRP A 52 -8.34 -15.97 11.68
CA TRP A 52 -9.10 -17.10 12.20
C TRP A 52 -10.58 -16.96 11.83
N LEU A 53 -11.17 -15.79 12.06
CA LEU A 53 -12.57 -15.54 11.74
C LEU A 53 -12.83 -15.71 10.24
N HIS A 54 -11.92 -15.24 9.38
CA HIS A 54 -12.05 -15.34 7.93
C HIS A 54 -12.07 -16.81 7.46
N HIS A 55 -11.18 -17.64 7.98
CA HIS A 55 -11.09 -19.06 7.62
C HIS A 55 -12.23 -19.90 8.22
N ASN A 56 -12.81 -19.46 9.34
CA ASN A 56 -13.81 -20.20 10.09
C ASN A 56 -15.24 -19.70 9.89
N ILE A 57 -15.44 -18.63 9.10
CA ILE A 57 -16.75 -17.96 8.97
C ILE A 57 -17.87 -18.90 8.51
N GLY A 58 -17.58 -19.85 7.63
CA GLY A 58 -18.57 -20.76 7.05
C GLY A 58 -19.27 -21.63 8.11
N TRP A 59 -18.49 -22.29 8.97
CA TRP A 59 -19.07 -23.13 10.02
C TRP A 59 -19.59 -22.29 11.19
N LEU A 60 -18.97 -21.15 11.50
CA LEU A 60 -19.50 -20.22 12.52
C LEU A 60 -20.90 -19.73 12.15
N ARG A 61 -21.15 -19.44 10.87
CA ARG A 61 -22.49 -19.17 10.34
C ARG A 61 -23.42 -20.36 10.52
N ALA A 62 -22.97 -21.57 10.17
CA ALA A 62 -23.78 -22.78 10.32
C ALA A 62 -24.21 -23.00 11.78
N VAL A 63 -23.28 -22.85 12.74
CA VAL A 63 -23.58 -22.94 14.18
C VAL A 63 -24.56 -21.85 14.60
N GLY A 64 -24.33 -20.59 14.20
CA GLY A 64 -25.24 -19.49 14.53
C GLY A 64 -26.65 -19.68 13.96
N LEU A 65 -26.77 -20.19 12.73
CA LEU A 65 -28.05 -20.51 12.10
C LEU A 65 -28.76 -21.68 12.80
N LEU A 66 -28.02 -22.71 13.24
CA LEU A 66 -28.57 -23.81 14.03
C LEU A 66 -29.10 -23.32 15.38
N LEU A 67 -28.36 -22.45 16.07
CA LEU A 67 -28.79 -21.82 17.32
C LEU A 67 -30.03 -20.93 17.12
N LEU A 68 -30.14 -20.27 15.96
CA LEU A 68 -31.28 -19.42 15.62
C LEU A 68 -32.53 -20.22 15.21
N ALA A 69 -32.36 -21.41 14.62
CA ALA A 69 -33.44 -22.16 13.98
C ALA A 69 -34.63 -22.45 14.91
N TYR A 70 -34.37 -23.00 16.11
CA TYR A 70 -35.44 -23.37 17.05
C TYR A 70 -36.15 -22.14 17.66
N PRO A 71 -35.43 -21.12 18.20
CA PRO A 71 -36.06 -19.88 18.64
C PRO A 71 -36.83 -19.17 17.51
N ALA A 72 -36.32 -19.16 16.28
CA ALA A 72 -37.00 -18.57 15.13
C ALA A 72 -38.30 -19.31 14.82
N TRP A 73 -38.28 -20.65 14.78
CA TRP A 73 -39.49 -21.44 14.58
C TRP A 73 -40.55 -21.15 15.66
N GLN A 74 -40.14 -21.10 16.93
CA GLN A 74 -41.04 -20.78 18.03
C GLN A 74 -41.66 -19.38 17.89
N VAL A 75 -40.86 -18.36 17.59
CA VAL A 75 -41.35 -16.97 17.49
C VAL A 75 -42.22 -16.75 16.25
N LEU A 76 -41.92 -17.41 15.13
CA LEU A 76 -42.62 -17.22 13.86
C LEU A 76 -43.93 -18.02 13.79
N PHE A 77 -43.97 -19.25 14.30
CA PHE A 77 -45.12 -20.14 14.18
C PHE A 77 -45.93 -20.29 15.47
N ARG A 78 -45.35 -19.98 16.64
CA ARG A 78 -46.02 -20.05 17.95
C ARG A 78 -45.79 -18.77 18.76
N PRO A 79 -46.10 -17.59 18.20
CA PRO A 79 -45.84 -16.31 18.86
C PRO A 79 -46.64 -16.16 20.16
N THR A 80 -46.01 -15.68 21.22
CA THR A 80 -46.72 -15.27 22.44
C THR A 80 -47.46 -13.93 22.25
N LYS A 81 -46.92 -13.06 21.38
CA LYS A 81 -47.51 -11.78 20.98
C LYS A 81 -47.34 -11.63 19.46
N ASN A 82 -48.39 -11.19 18.76
CA ASN A 82 -48.35 -11.09 17.30
C ASN A 82 -47.23 -10.17 16.77
N TRP A 83 -46.89 -9.11 17.52
CA TRP A 83 -45.81 -8.20 17.13
C TRP A 83 -44.41 -8.86 17.12
N TYR A 84 -44.21 -9.95 17.86
CA TYR A 84 -42.93 -10.68 17.84
C TYR A 84 -42.60 -11.25 16.46
N ARG A 85 -43.61 -11.62 15.65
CA ARG A 85 -43.39 -12.10 14.27
C ARG A 85 -42.82 -11.00 13.39
N PHE A 86 -43.37 -9.79 13.49
CA PHE A 86 -42.90 -8.63 12.74
C PHE A 86 -41.49 -8.22 13.18
N ALA A 87 -41.23 -8.18 14.48
CA ALA A 87 -39.88 -7.91 15.00
C ALA A 87 -38.87 -8.99 14.56
N ALA A 88 -39.26 -10.27 14.56
CA ALA A 88 -38.41 -11.35 14.10
C ALA A 88 -38.12 -11.27 12.59
N GLY A 89 -39.14 -11.01 11.76
CA GLY A 89 -38.97 -10.78 10.33
C GLY A 89 -38.04 -9.59 10.06
N GLY A 90 -38.20 -8.49 10.79
CA GLY A 90 -37.32 -7.32 10.69
C GLY A 90 -35.86 -7.64 11.04
N LEU A 91 -35.60 -8.41 12.10
CA LEU A 91 -34.24 -8.75 12.50
C LEU A 91 -33.57 -9.75 11.53
N LEU A 92 -34.32 -10.70 10.98
CA LEU A 92 -33.82 -11.60 9.93
C LEU A 92 -33.48 -10.83 8.64
N MET A 93 -34.32 -9.85 8.28
CA MET A 93 -34.04 -8.95 7.16
C MET A 93 -32.78 -8.13 7.41
N ALA A 94 -32.63 -7.56 8.62
CA ALA A 94 -31.42 -6.83 9.00
C ALA A 94 -30.17 -7.73 8.92
N TYR A 95 -30.24 -8.98 9.39
CA TYR A 95 -29.15 -9.94 9.21
C TYR A 95 -28.84 -10.20 7.73
N GLY A 96 -29.86 -10.41 6.90
CA GLY A 96 -29.67 -10.58 5.44
C GLY A 96 -29.01 -9.38 4.77
N VAL A 97 -29.39 -8.16 5.17
CA VAL A 97 -28.76 -6.92 4.69
C VAL A 97 -27.31 -6.83 5.14
N VAL A 98 -27.01 -7.08 6.43
CA VAL A 98 -25.63 -7.09 6.93
C VAL A 98 -24.79 -8.13 6.21
N LEU A 99 -25.33 -9.35 6.02
CA LEU A 99 -24.66 -10.42 5.28
C LEU A 99 -24.36 -9.98 3.84
N TYR A 100 -25.31 -9.36 3.15
CA TYR A 100 -25.11 -8.82 1.80
C TYR A 100 -24.01 -7.74 1.80
N LEU A 101 -24.15 -6.70 2.62
CA LEU A 101 -23.23 -5.56 2.67
C LEU A 101 -21.80 -6.04 2.97
N VAL A 102 -21.65 -6.88 3.99
CA VAL A 102 -20.34 -7.43 4.37
C VAL A 102 -19.72 -8.22 3.21
N ASN A 103 -20.46 -9.14 2.59
CA ASN A 103 -19.87 -10.08 1.63
C ASN A 103 -19.78 -9.54 0.19
N ARG A 104 -20.49 -8.46 -0.14
CA ARG A 104 -20.58 -7.93 -1.50
C ARG A 104 -20.03 -6.52 -1.64
N GLU A 105 -20.10 -5.71 -0.59
CA GLU A 105 -19.73 -4.29 -0.66
C GLU A 105 -18.50 -3.95 0.19
N MET A 106 -18.35 -4.54 1.38
CA MET A 106 -17.38 -4.05 2.38
C MET A 106 -16.06 -4.84 2.43
N LEU A 107 -15.98 -6.01 1.79
CA LEU A 107 -14.72 -6.75 1.68
C LEU A 107 -13.79 -6.03 0.70
N ALA A 108 -12.49 -5.97 1.04
CA ALA A 108 -11.53 -5.19 0.28
C ALA A 108 -11.40 -5.66 -1.19
N ASP A 109 -11.47 -6.97 -1.46
CA ASP A 109 -11.47 -7.56 -2.80
C ASP A 109 -12.77 -7.32 -3.60
N ARG A 110 -13.81 -6.77 -2.96
CA ARG A 110 -15.04 -6.32 -3.61
C ARG A 110 -15.08 -4.82 -3.83
N MET A 111 -14.46 -4.05 -2.93
CA MET A 111 -14.32 -2.61 -3.06
C MET A 111 -13.29 -2.21 -4.11
N PHE A 112 -12.19 -2.96 -4.20
CA PHE A 112 -11.07 -2.66 -5.08
C PHE A 112 -10.83 -3.85 -6.00
N LEU A 113 -11.29 -3.71 -7.24
CA LEU A 113 -11.20 -4.77 -8.23
C LEU A 113 -9.81 -4.76 -8.88
N GLN A 114 -9.32 -5.94 -9.23
CA GLN A 114 -8.11 -6.07 -10.04
C GLN A 114 -8.38 -5.62 -11.48
N PRO A 115 -7.34 -5.22 -12.25
CA PRO A 115 -7.51 -4.89 -13.66
C PRO A 115 -8.16 -6.05 -14.44
N ILE A 116 -9.22 -5.77 -15.18
CA ILE A 116 -9.88 -6.75 -16.07
C ILE A 116 -9.14 -6.78 -17.40
N HIS A 117 -8.92 -5.62 -18.00
CA HIS A 117 -8.18 -5.48 -19.25
C HIS A 117 -6.86 -4.76 -19.02
N LYS A 118 -5.80 -5.52 -18.71
CA LYS A 118 -4.46 -4.94 -18.61
C LYS A 118 -3.94 -4.53 -19.99
N ARG A 119 -3.87 -3.22 -20.24
CA ARG A 119 -3.30 -2.64 -21.46
C ARG A 119 -2.03 -1.84 -21.12
N VAL A 120 -0.87 -2.37 -21.53
CA VAL A 120 0.43 -1.71 -21.39
C VAL A 120 0.94 -1.41 -22.79
N VAL A 121 1.23 -0.13 -23.08
CA VAL A 121 1.51 0.35 -24.44
C VAL A 121 2.85 1.09 -24.51
N PRO A 122 3.52 1.17 -25.67
CA PRO A 122 4.69 2.02 -25.84
C PRO A 122 4.33 3.49 -25.60
N MET A 123 5.34 4.30 -25.26
CA MET A 123 5.17 5.73 -24.99
C MET A 123 4.49 6.51 -26.13
N SER A 124 4.62 6.06 -27.38
CA SER A 124 3.98 6.65 -28.57
C SER A 124 2.44 6.57 -28.56
N GLU A 125 1.87 5.61 -27.83
CA GLU A 125 0.41 5.41 -27.71
C GLU A 125 -0.14 5.86 -26.34
N ASN A 126 0.72 6.44 -25.50
CA ASN A 126 0.39 6.77 -24.13
C ASN A 126 -0.68 7.89 -24.05
N LYS A 127 -1.70 7.67 -23.23
CA LYS A 127 -2.73 8.66 -22.89
C LYS A 127 -2.59 9.24 -21.48
N ILE A 128 -1.64 8.75 -20.69
CA ILE A 128 -1.39 9.24 -19.32
C ILE A 128 -0.63 10.58 -19.38
N PRO A 129 -1.09 11.64 -18.67
CA PRO A 129 -0.37 12.91 -18.61
C PRO A 129 1.08 12.75 -18.13
N LEU A 130 1.99 13.51 -18.73
CA LEU A 130 3.43 13.43 -18.44
C LEU A 130 3.80 13.92 -17.03
N ASP A 131 2.95 14.74 -16.41
CA ASP A 131 3.11 15.24 -15.05
C ASP A 131 2.56 14.29 -13.98
N ASN A 132 1.82 13.24 -14.37
CA ASN A 132 1.34 12.23 -13.42
C ASN A 132 2.52 11.45 -12.83
N LEU A 133 2.36 11.05 -11.57
CA LEU A 133 3.30 10.17 -10.91
C LEU A 133 3.14 8.74 -11.41
N VAL A 134 4.28 8.09 -11.59
CA VAL A 134 4.39 6.67 -11.92
C VAL A 134 5.30 5.99 -10.90
N LEU A 135 4.98 4.73 -10.61
CA LEU A 135 5.95 3.79 -10.09
C LEU A 135 6.60 3.12 -11.31
N GLY A 136 7.88 3.37 -11.54
CA GLY A 136 8.64 2.80 -12.65
C GLY A 136 9.43 1.57 -12.20
N PHE A 137 9.36 0.50 -12.99
CA PHE A 137 10.17 -0.71 -12.80
C PHE A 137 10.93 -1.02 -14.09
N GLU A 138 12.17 -1.46 -13.93
CA GLU A 138 13.06 -1.84 -15.02
C GLU A 138 13.72 -3.18 -14.69
N SER A 139 13.78 -4.08 -15.67
CA SER A 139 14.54 -5.31 -15.60
C SER A 139 15.05 -5.70 -16.98
N VAL A 140 16.31 -6.12 -17.06
CA VAL A 140 16.96 -6.58 -18.30
C VAL A 140 16.79 -5.59 -19.48
N GLY A 141 16.90 -4.29 -19.20
CA GLY A 141 16.78 -3.22 -20.22
C GLY A 141 15.35 -2.95 -20.71
N GLU A 142 14.34 -3.66 -20.21
CA GLU A 142 12.94 -3.32 -20.40
C GLU A 142 12.42 -2.49 -19.22
N ALA A 143 11.69 -1.42 -19.52
CA ALA A 143 11.13 -0.51 -18.54
C ALA A 143 9.61 -0.40 -18.72
N THR A 144 8.87 -0.39 -17.61
CA THR A 144 7.43 -0.13 -17.60
C THR A 144 7.07 0.83 -16.47
N ALA A 145 6.24 1.82 -16.78
CA ALA A 145 5.68 2.79 -15.85
C ALA A 145 4.23 2.47 -15.50
N TYR A 146 3.93 2.51 -14.20
CA TYR A 146 2.61 2.24 -13.65
C TYR A 146 2.07 3.52 -12.98
N PRO A 147 1.10 4.24 -13.58
CA PRO A 147 0.56 5.46 -13.02
C PRO A 147 -0.08 5.22 -11.65
N ILE A 148 0.27 6.04 -10.66
CA ILE A 148 -0.20 5.88 -9.27
C ILE A 148 -1.72 5.98 -9.19
N GLN A 149 -2.33 6.86 -9.98
CA GLN A 149 -3.79 6.96 -10.12
C GLN A 149 -4.47 5.61 -10.42
N LEU A 150 -3.86 4.76 -11.26
CA LEU A 150 -4.43 3.48 -11.66
C LEU A 150 -4.13 2.39 -10.62
N ILE A 151 -2.86 2.24 -10.26
CA ILE A 151 -2.45 1.21 -9.30
C ILE A 151 -2.92 1.50 -7.87
N GLY A 152 -3.21 2.76 -7.55
CA GLY A 152 -3.79 3.17 -6.28
C GLY A 152 -5.24 2.73 -6.10
N TYR A 153 -6.04 2.71 -7.18
CA TYR A 153 -7.37 2.11 -7.13
C TYR A 153 -7.29 0.58 -7.03
N HIS A 154 -6.54 -0.05 -7.94
CA HIS A 154 -6.45 -1.50 -8.00
C HIS A 154 -5.69 -2.13 -6.82
N HIS A 155 -4.87 -1.34 -6.10
CA HIS A 155 -3.92 -1.72 -5.06
C HIS A 155 -2.81 -2.69 -5.51
N GLN A 156 -3.04 -3.47 -6.56
CA GLN A 156 -2.07 -4.33 -7.21
C GLN A 156 -2.28 -4.43 -8.73
N VAL A 157 -1.18 -4.60 -9.46
CA VAL A 157 -1.18 -4.96 -10.88
C VAL A 157 -0.10 -6.03 -11.11
N ARG A 158 -0.46 -7.07 -11.85
CA ARG A 158 0.45 -8.16 -12.22
C ARG A 158 1.05 -7.91 -13.59
N ASP A 159 2.37 -7.97 -13.69
CA ASP A 159 3.04 -7.80 -14.97
C ASP A 159 4.29 -8.68 -15.14
N THR A 160 4.87 -8.63 -16.33
CA THR A 160 6.16 -9.24 -16.65
C THR A 160 7.00 -8.22 -17.42
N VAL A 161 8.16 -7.88 -16.87
CA VAL A 161 9.09 -6.87 -17.43
C VAL A 161 10.46 -7.53 -17.55
N GLY A 162 11.05 -7.55 -18.75
CA GLY A 162 12.35 -8.21 -18.96
C GLY A 162 12.33 -9.71 -18.62
N GLY A 163 11.19 -10.38 -18.80
CA GLY A 163 10.98 -11.78 -18.41
C GLY A 163 10.77 -12.01 -16.90
N GLN A 164 10.84 -10.97 -16.07
CA GLN A 164 10.65 -11.09 -14.63
C GLN A 164 9.19 -10.87 -14.24
N PRO A 165 8.51 -11.86 -13.63
CA PRO A 165 7.17 -11.67 -13.11
C PRO A 165 7.19 -10.75 -11.90
N ILE A 166 6.27 -9.79 -11.85
CA ILE A 166 6.19 -8.80 -10.78
C ILE A 166 4.76 -8.59 -10.30
N MET A 167 4.65 -8.15 -9.04
CA MET A 167 3.44 -7.59 -8.43
C MET A 167 3.71 -6.15 -8.05
N VAL A 168 3.17 -5.21 -8.84
CA VAL A 168 3.23 -3.78 -8.56
C VAL A 168 2.13 -3.45 -7.58
N THR A 169 2.44 -2.80 -6.45
CA THR A 169 1.48 -2.52 -5.39
C THR A 169 1.50 -1.06 -4.99
N TYR A 170 0.35 -0.54 -4.56
CA TYR A 170 0.26 0.80 -4.01
C TYR A 170 -0.80 0.89 -2.92
N CYS A 171 -0.40 1.28 -1.71
CA CYS A 171 -1.31 1.58 -0.61
C CYS A 171 -1.64 3.08 -0.59
N THR A 172 -2.90 3.45 -0.86
CA THR A 172 -3.31 4.86 -0.91
C THR A 172 -3.35 5.54 0.47
N VAL A 173 -3.66 4.79 1.53
CA VAL A 173 -3.69 5.29 2.93
C VAL A 173 -2.28 5.38 3.54
N CYS A 174 -1.29 4.77 2.89
CA CYS A 174 0.13 4.83 3.26
C CYS A 174 0.90 5.80 2.36
N ARG A 175 0.45 6.01 1.13
CA ARG A 175 1.20 6.66 0.06
C ARG A 175 2.50 5.91 -0.28
N THR A 176 2.43 4.59 -0.33
CA THR A 176 3.60 3.72 -0.46
C THR A 176 3.45 2.82 -1.67
N GLY A 177 4.35 2.96 -2.64
CA GLY A 177 4.48 2.09 -3.79
C GLY A 177 5.59 1.08 -3.60
N ARG A 178 5.30 -0.22 -3.82
CA ARG A 178 6.28 -1.32 -3.71
C ARG A 178 6.10 -2.30 -4.86
N VAL A 179 7.18 -2.90 -5.32
CA VAL A 179 7.14 -3.96 -6.33
C VAL A 179 7.76 -5.21 -5.73
N PHE A 180 7.05 -6.33 -5.82
CA PHE A 180 7.51 -7.60 -5.27
C PHE A 180 7.59 -8.67 -6.35
N SER A 181 8.48 -9.64 -6.15
CA SER A 181 8.38 -10.93 -6.82
C SER A 181 7.13 -11.64 -6.31
N PRO A 182 6.28 -12.15 -7.20
CA PRO A 182 5.09 -12.86 -6.81
C PRO A 182 5.30 -14.36 -6.57
N LEU A 183 6.57 -14.78 -6.51
CA LEU A 183 6.93 -16.16 -6.28
C LEU A 183 6.82 -16.46 -4.79
N VAL A 184 5.91 -17.35 -4.43
CA VAL A 184 5.78 -17.89 -3.08
C VAL A 184 6.40 -19.30 -3.11
N GLN A 185 7.46 -19.52 -2.33
CA GLN A 185 8.23 -20.78 -2.33
C GLN A 185 8.67 -21.23 -3.76
N GLY A 186 9.08 -20.27 -4.58
CA GLY A 186 9.57 -20.53 -5.95
C GLY A 186 8.49 -20.70 -7.02
N GLN A 187 7.21 -20.60 -6.67
CA GLN A 187 6.09 -20.72 -7.62
C GLN A 187 5.29 -19.42 -7.68
N ALA A 188 4.89 -19.00 -8.89
CA ALA A 188 4.06 -17.81 -9.06
C ALA A 188 2.69 -18.02 -8.40
N ASP A 189 2.28 -17.06 -7.58
CA ASP A 189 0.99 -17.10 -6.89
C ASP A 189 0.06 -15.97 -7.33
N GLU A 190 -1.23 -16.21 -7.09
CA GLU A 190 -2.30 -15.21 -7.20
C GLU A 190 -2.49 -14.56 -5.83
N PHE A 191 -2.70 -13.24 -5.84
CA PHE A 191 -2.93 -12.49 -4.61
C PHE A 191 -4.26 -11.77 -4.68
N ARG A 192 -4.97 -11.70 -3.55
CA ARG A 192 -6.15 -10.85 -3.39
C ARG A 192 -5.94 -9.86 -2.25
N LEU A 193 -6.54 -8.68 -2.36
CA LEU A 193 -6.54 -7.71 -1.27
C LEU A 193 -7.50 -8.19 -0.19
N VAL A 194 -7.03 -8.33 1.06
CA VAL A 194 -7.89 -8.82 2.16
C VAL A 194 -8.38 -7.71 3.07
N GLY A 195 -7.64 -6.62 3.19
CA GLY A 195 -7.94 -5.52 4.09
C GLY A 195 -6.69 -4.76 4.44
N MET A 196 -6.60 -4.30 5.68
CA MET A 196 -5.46 -3.54 6.18
C MET A 196 -5.11 -3.82 7.64
N ASP A 197 -3.83 -3.61 7.94
CA ASP A 197 -3.25 -3.61 9.28
C ASP A 197 -2.42 -2.33 9.47
N HIS A 198 -2.70 -1.57 10.53
CA HIS A 198 -2.17 -0.22 10.72
C HIS A 198 -2.33 0.66 9.48
N PHE A 199 -3.50 0.59 8.86
CA PHE A 199 -3.80 1.27 7.60
C PHE A 199 -2.96 0.82 6.38
N ASN A 200 -2.09 -0.18 6.52
CA ASN A 200 -1.37 -0.78 5.42
C ASN A 200 -2.14 -1.91 4.75
N ALA A 201 -2.24 -1.86 3.42
CA ALA A 201 -2.88 -2.89 2.64
C ALA A 201 -2.26 -4.27 2.92
N MET A 202 -3.11 -5.29 3.02
CA MET A 202 -2.70 -6.69 3.17
C MET A 202 -3.17 -7.51 1.99
N PHE A 203 -2.32 -8.42 1.51
CA PHE A 203 -2.63 -9.36 0.45
C PHE A 203 -2.66 -10.79 0.98
N GLU A 204 -3.53 -11.64 0.45
CA GLU A 204 -3.53 -13.07 0.69
C GLU A 204 -3.09 -13.81 -0.57
N ASP A 205 -2.10 -14.69 -0.46
CA ASP A 205 -1.77 -15.63 -1.54
C ASP A 205 -2.78 -16.78 -1.59
N LYS A 206 -3.16 -17.19 -2.79
CA LYS A 206 -4.21 -18.18 -3.00
C LYS A 206 -3.83 -19.59 -2.53
N ARG A 207 -2.56 -19.96 -2.67
CA ARG A 207 -2.12 -21.34 -2.42
C ARG A 207 -2.01 -21.69 -0.95
N THR A 208 -1.47 -20.78 -0.12
CA THR A 208 -1.26 -21.03 1.32
C THR A 208 -2.24 -20.26 2.19
N GLY A 209 -2.91 -19.24 1.64
CA GLY A 209 -3.77 -18.36 2.42
C GLY A 209 -2.98 -17.55 3.43
N THR A 210 -1.70 -17.26 3.21
CA THR A 210 -0.89 -16.40 4.12
C THR A 210 -1.22 -14.94 3.83
N TRP A 211 -1.31 -14.10 4.87
CA TRP A 211 -1.49 -12.66 4.71
C TRP A 211 -0.16 -11.92 4.80
N TRP A 212 0.06 -11.03 3.84
CA TRP A 212 1.30 -10.29 3.61
C TRP A 212 1.05 -8.78 3.67
N ARG A 213 1.87 -8.04 4.42
CA ARG A 213 1.81 -6.57 4.45
C ARG A 213 2.40 -5.97 3.19
N GLN A 214 1.71 -5.03 2.57
CA GLN A 214 2.17 -4.35 1.36
C GLN A 214 3.40 -3.47 1.60
N ALA A 215 3.48 -2.78 2.75
CA ALA A 215 4.58 -1.85 3.01
C ALA A 215 5.91 -2.56 3.27
N THR A 216 5.91 -3.79 3.76
CA THR A 216 7.16 -4.49 4.16
C THR A 216 7.40 -5.77 3.36
N GLY A 217 6.37 -6.31 2.71
CA GLY A 217 6.41 -7.64 2.09
C GLY A 217 6.40 -8.79 3.09
N GLU A 218 6.19 -8.53 4.39
CA GLU A 218 6.23 -9.53 5.46
C GLU A 218 4.94 -10.35 5.52
N ALA A 219 5.07 -11.67 5.61
CA ALA A 219 3.99 -12.60 5.99
C ALA A 219 3.75 -12.52 7.50
N ILE A 220 2.59 -12.01 7.90
CA ILE A 220 2.29 -11.73 9.32
C ILE A 220 1.41 -12.79 9.97
N VAL A 221 0.61 -13.52 9.18
CA VAL A 221 -0.24 -14.63 9.64
C VAL A 221 -0.45 -15.65 8.53
N GLY A 222 -0.59 -16.92 8.91
CA GLY A 222 -0.73 -18.07 8.00
C GLY A 222 0.53 -18.95 7.95
N PRO A 223 0.54 -19.97 7.08
CA PRO A 223 1.60 -20.98 7.03
C PRO A 223 3.02 -20.44 6.79
N LEU A 224 3.16 -19.28 6.14
CA LEU A 224 4.45 -18.70 5.79
C LEU A 224 4.86 -17.52 6.70
N ARG A 225 4.23 -17.39 7.88
CA ARG A 225 4.53 -16.33 8.86
C ARG A 225 6.04 -16.16 9.09
N GLY A 226 6.50 -14.91 9.07
CA GLY A 226 7.90 -14.53 9.26
C GLY A 226 8.75 -14.52 7.98
N GLN A 227 8.22 -14.99 6.86
CA GLN A 227 8.87 -14.84 5.55
C GLN A 227 8.61 -13.44 4.98
N THR A 228 9.47 -13.02 4.05
CA THR A 228 9.31 -11.77 3.30
C THR A 228 9.29 -12.04 1.80
N MET A 229 8.47 -11.30 1.07
CA MET A 229 8.54 -11.28 -0.38
C MET A 229 9.86 -10.67 -0.84
N ALA A 230 10.39 -11.16 -1.96
CA ALA A 230 11.55 -10.53 -2.57
C ALA A 230 11.15 -9.16 -3.13
N ASP A 231 11.66 -8.10 -2.51
CA ASP A 231 11.49 -6.72 -2.97
C ASP A 231 12.26 -6.47 -4.26
N LEU A 232 11.62 -5.79 -5.20
CA LEU A 232 12.16 -5.42 -6.49
C LEU A 232 12.23 -3.90 -6.56
N PRO A 233 13.45 -3.32 -6.60
CA PRO A 233 13.62 -1.87 -6.56
C PRO A 233 12.86 -1.17 -7.68
N ALA A 234 11.97 -0.26 -7.29
CA ALA A 234 11.19 0.57 -8.20
C ALA A 234 11.36 2.04 -7.80
N ARG A 235 11.04 2.95 -8.72
CA ARG A 235 11.24 4.39 -8.50
C ARG A 235 9.98 5.16 -8.75
N GLN A 236 9.63 6.02 -7.80
CA GLN A 236 8.50 6.92 -7.93
C GLN A 236 8.96 8.28 -8.46
N MET A 237 8.40 8.70 -9.60
CA MET A 237 8.71 9.99 -10.23
C MET A 237 7.59 10.38 -11.21
N THR A 238 7.68 11.56 -11.82
CA THR A 238 6.77 11.92 -12.92
C THR A 238 7.02 11.04 -14.14
N LEU A 239 5.97 10.76 -14.93
CA LEU A 239 6.11 10.01 -16.18
C LEU A 239 7.13 10.66 -17.13
N ARG A 240 7.18 12.01 -17.16
CA ARG A 240 8.19 12.78 -17.89
C ARG A 240 9.61 12.44 -17.43
N ALA A 241 9.84 12.46 -16.12
CA ALA A 241 11.15 12.18 -15.54
C ALA A 241 11.60 10.75 -15.84
N TRP A 242 10.66 9.80 -15.77
CA TRP A 242 10.88 8.38 -16.09
C TRP A 242 11.20 8.16 -17.56
N ALA A 243 10.38 8.69 -18.48
CA ALA A 243 10.57 8.53 -19.92
C ALA A 243 11.87 9.19 -20.42
N ALA A 244 12.37 10.22 -19.75
CA ALA A 244 13.67 10.81 -20.05
C ALA A 244 14.85 9.89 -19.71
N GLU A 245 14.67 8.95 -18.77
CA GLU A 245 15.65 7.91 -18.46
C GLU A 245 15.43 6.64 -19.29
N HIS A 246 14.16 6.38 -19.62
CA HIS A 246 13.70 5.16 -20.30
C HIS A 246 12.87 5.52 -21.54
N PRO A 247 13.49 5.94 -22.66
CA PRO A 247 12.76 6.39 -23.84
C PRO A 247 11.85 5.33 -24.45
N ASN A 248 12.23 4.06 -24.31
CA ASN A 248 11.48 2.90 -24.80
C ASN A 248 10.51 2.33 -23.76
N THR A 249 10.25 3.05 -22.66
CA THR A 249 9.34 2.58 -21.62
C THR A 249 7.95 2.31 -22.18
N ARG A 250 7.32 1.29 -21.62
CA ARG A 250 5.87 1.09 -21.77
C ARG A 250 5.13 1.75 -20.61
N VAL A 251 3.84 2.00 -20.77
CA VAL A 251 3.01 2.67 -19.76
C VAL A 251 1.67 1.93 -19.64
N LEU A 252 1.31 1.56 -18.40
CA LEU A 252 -0.03 1.04 -18.10
C LEU A 252 -1.09 2.12 -18.40
N GLN A 253 -2.13 1.73 -19.16
CA GLN A 253 -3.23 2.62 -19.53
C GLN A 253 -4.46 2.35 -18.68
N ALA A 254 -5.30 3.37 -18.56
CA ALA A 254 -6.60 3.27 -17.89
C ALA A 254 -7.52 2.29 -18.64
N ASP A 255 -8.15 1.39 -17.89
CA ASP A 255 -9.28 0.59 -18.35
C ASP A 255 -10.56 1.42 -18.24
N SER A 256 -11.30 1.58 -19.34
CA SER A 256 -12.50 2.43 -19.38
C SER A 256 -13.62 1.96 -18.45
N ILE A 257 -13.59 0.70 -18.02
CA ILE A 257 -14.57 0.17 -17.05
C ILE A 257 -14.46 0.87 -15.69
N PHE A 258 -13.27 1.37 -15.33
CA PHE A 258 -13.00 2.00 -14.04
C PHE A 258 -12.80 3.53 -14.14
N ALA A 259 -13.40 4.16 -15.15
CA ALA A 259 -13.16 5.57 -15.45
C ALA A 259 -13.55 6.49 -14.27
N ASP A 260 -14.66 6.21 -13.59
CA ASP A 260 -15.15 7.00 -12.47
C ASP A 260 -14.23 6.88 -11.24
N GLU A 261 -13.73 5.67 -10.97
CA GLU A 261 -12.79 5.42 -9.88
C GLU A 261 -11.46 6.11 -10.14
N PHE A 262 -10.96 6.08 -11.38
CA PHE A 262 -9.77 6.84 -11.74
C PHE A 262 -10.02 8.35 -11.63
N ASP A 263 -11.18 8.86 -12.04
CA ASP A 263 -11.52 10.28 -11.91
C ASP A 263 -11.48 10.75 -10.45
N SER A 264 -12.01 9.93 -9.53
CA SER A 264 -12.00 10.19 -8.09
C SER A 264 -10.58 10.33 -7.51
N MET A 265 -9.58 9.74 -8.16
CA MET A 265 -8.18 9.71 -7.72
C MET A 265 -7.33 10.87 -8.27
N LYS A 266 -7.84 11.73 -9.16
CA LYS A 266 -7.06 12.79 -9.84
C LYS A 266 -6.31 13.75 -8.90
N ASN A 267 -6.84 13.98 -7.70
CA ASN A 267 -6.26 14.91 -6.72
C ASN A 267 -5.31 14.22 -5.71
N TYR A 268 -5.27 12.89 -5.70
CA TYR A 268 -4.52 12.10 -4.72
C TYR A 268 -3.01 12.37 -4.79
N GLU A 269 -2.43 12.25 -5.98
CA GLU A 269 -0.99 12.37 -6.20
C GLU A 269 -0.43 13.73 -5.78
N ARG A 270 -1.24 14.80 -5.95
CA ARG A 270 -0.93 16.19 -5.61
C ARG A 270 -1.15 16.49 -4.12
N GLY A 271 -1.59 15.51 -3.32
CA GLY A 271 -1.91 15.70 -1.90
C GLY A 271 -3.16 16.55 -1.67
N ARG A 272 -4.05 16.65 -2.66
CA ARG A 272 -5.28 17.46 -2.62
C ARG A 272 -6.54 16.61 -2.45
N SER A 273 -6.39 15.33 -2.09
CA SER A 273 -7.52 14.50 -1.70
C SER A 273 -8.23 15.10 -0.48
N THR A 274 -9.56 15.05 -0.46
CA THR A 274 -10.40 15.49 0.66
C THR A 274 -10.71 14.37 1.65
N GLY A 275 -10.43 13.12 1.29
CA GLY A 275 -10.70 11.94 2.12
C GLY A 275 -9.91 11.96 3.43
N SER A 276 -10.55 11.60 4.54
CA SER A 276 -9.93 11.59 5.86
C SER A 276 -8.68 10.70 5.94
N LEU A 277 -8.68 9.58 5.22
CA LEU A 277 -7.59 8.61 5.15
C LEU A 277 -6.45 9.02 4.19
N THR A 278 -6.76 9.78 3.15
CA THR A 278 -5.82 10.02 2.02
C THR A 278 -5.40 11.48 1.86
N LYS A 279 -5.99 12.41 2.62
CA LYS A 279 -5.56 13.81 2.62
C LYS A 279 -4.13 13.95 3.13
N ARG A 280 -3.35 14.84 2.52
CA ARG A 280 -2.01 15.19 2.99
C ARG A 280 -2.09 16.21 4.12
N ASP A 281 -1.24 16.07 5.12
CA ASP A 281 -0.92 17.15 6.05
C ASP A 281 0.24 17.99 5.46
N SER A 282 0.03 19.29 5.25
CA SER A 282 1.00 20.17 4.57
C SER A 282 2.23 20.47 5.43
N ALA A 283 2.06 20.60 6.73
CA ALA A 283 3.14 20.74 7.70
C ALA A 283 4.00 19.46 7.76
N SER A 284 5.24 19.58 8.20
CA SER A 284 6.15 18.44 8.39
C SER A 284 5.80 17.65 9.66
N TRP A 285 6.10 16.36 9.65
CA TRP A 285 6.02 15.45 10.81
C TRP A 285 4.64 15.30 11.48
N GLN A 286 3.57 15.66 10.77
CA GLN A 286 2.19 15.29 11.09
C GLN A 286 1.91 13.87 10.61
N PRO A 287 0.87 13.19 11.10
CA PRO A 287 0.58 11.81 10.72
C PRO A 287 0.60 11.57 9.20
N LYS A 288 0.01 12.45 8.39
CA LYS A 288 -0.02 12.33 6.91
C LYS A 288 0.90 13.33 6.20
N SER A 289 1.98 13.75 6.87
CA SER A 289 3.10 14.39 6.18
C SER A 289 3.77 13.39 5.27
N TRP A 290 4.25 13.85 4.12
CA TRP A 290 5.07 13.02 3.24
C TRP A 290 6.49 12.95 3.77
N VAL A 291 7.05 11.76 3.78
CA VAL A 291 8.46 11.50 4.07
C VAL A 291 9.06 10.64 2.97
N ILE A 292 10.38 10.66 2.86
CA ILE A 292 11.13 9.62 2.16
C ILE A 292 11.70 8.71 3.24
N GLY A 293 11.18 7.49 3.29
CA GLY A 293 11.73 6.45 4.15
C GLY A 293 12.92 5.79 3.48
N VAL A 294 13.99 5.56 4.23
CA VAL A 294 15.16 4.83 3.77
C VAL A 294 15.53 3.75 4.78
N GLU A 295 15.67 2.52 4.30
CA GLU A 295 16.19 1.38 5.06
C GLU A 295 17.54 0.95 4.52
N ARG A 296 18.52 0.77 5.41
CA ARG A 296 19.85 0.29 5.05
C ARG A 296 20.51 -0.42 6.23
N ALA A 297 20.96 -1.66 6.00
CA ALA A 297 21.72 -2.44 6.98
C ALA A 297 21.02 -2.55 8.36
N GLY A 298 19.69 -2.72 8.38
CA GLY A 298 18.89 -2.80 9.61
C GLY A 298 18.58 -1.45 10.27
N PHE A 299 19.08 -0.34 9.73
CA PHE A 299 18.73 1.00 10.18
C PHE A 299 17.65 1.59 9.28
N ALA A 300 16.72 2.33 9.89
CA ALA A 300 15.65 3.05 9.20
C ALA A 300 15.70 4.54 9.55
N LYS A 301 15.52 5.40 8.56
CA LYS A 301 15.39 6.84 8.76
C LYS A 301 14.35 7.43 7.81
N ALA A 302 13.56 8.36 8.32
CA ALA A 302 12.65 9.17 7.52
C ALA A 302 13.27 10.54 7.26
N TYR A 303 13.12 11.04 6.04
CA TYR A 303 13.51 12.38 5.64
C TYR A 303 12.28 13.20 5.29
N ASP A 304 12.21 14.43 5.82
CA ASP A 304 11.08 15.31 5.55
C ASP A 304 11.02 15.72 4.06
N TRP A 305 9.86 15.49 3.45
CA TRP A 305 9.61 15.87 2.06
C TRP A 305 9.72 17.39 1.86
N ASN A 306 9.21 18.18 2.81
CA ASN A 306 9.22 19.64 2.69
C ASN A 306 10.65 20.19 2.75
N ALA A 307 11.50 19.62 3.63
CA ALA A 307 12.91 19.96 3.69
C ALA A 307 13.63 19.66 2.36
N LEU A 308 13.38 18.51 1.74
CA LEU A 308 13.95 18.20 0.42
C LEU A 308 13.40 19.15 -0.66
N GLN A 309 12.13 19.57 -0.59
CA GLN A 309 11.53 20.59 -1.48
C GLN A 309 12.24 21.94 -1.42
N GLN A 310 12.59 22.37 -0.23
CA GLN A 310 13.29 23.63 -0.04
C GLN A 310 14.76 23.53 -0.42
N GLN A 311 15.46 22.48 0.04
CA GLN A 311 16.92 22.39 -0.05
C GLN A 311 17.42 21.75 -1.35
N ARG A 312 16.55 21.04 -2.09
CA ARG A 312 16.84 20.29 -3.33
C ARG A 312 17.81 19.12 -3.19
N MET A 313 18.64 19.11 -2.16
CA MET A 313 19.46 17.98 -1.75
C MET A 313 19.53 17.85 -0.23
N LEU A 314 19.67 16.62 0.26
CA LEU A 314 20.04 16.30 1.65
C LEU A 314 21.17 15.28 1.61
N SER A 315 22.18 15.44 2.47
CA SER A 315 23.27 14.47 2.63
C SER A 315 23.23 13.88 4.04
N ASP A 316 23.44 12.58 4.14
CA ASP A 316 23.41 11.89 5.43
C ASP A 316 24.30 10.64 5.42
N VAL A 317 24.38 9.94 6.55
CA VAL A 317 24.98 8.62 6.70
C VAL A 317 24.03 7.72 7.48
N LEU A 318 23.57 6.63 6.85
CA LEU A 318 22.67 5.64 7.48
C LEU A 318 23.30 4.26 7.45
N GLY A 319 23.45 3.61 8.62
CA GLY A 319 24.09 2.30 8.70
C GLY A 319 25.50 2.27 8.10
N GLY A 320 26.24 3.39 8.18
CA GLY A 320 27.57 3.55 7.58
C GLY A 320 27.56 3.77 6.06
N GLU A 321 26.41 3.85 5.40
CA GLU A 321 26.29 4.22 3.99
C GLU A 321 26.15 5.75 3.86
N PRO A 322 27.09 6.46 3.22
CA PRO A 322 26.96 7.88 2.95
C PRO A 322 25.97 8.08 1.79
N MET A 323 24.83 8.71 2.07
CA MET A 323 23.74 8.88 1.12
C MET A 323 23.54 10.33 0.71
N LEU A 324 22.94 10.51 -0.46
CA LEU A 324 22.52 11.78 -1.03
C LEU A 324 21.07 11.63 -1.52
N LEU A 325 20.15 12.38 -0.92
CA LEU A 325 18.81 12.57 -1.44
C LEU A 325 18.81 13.79 -2.34
N THR A 326 18.16 13.70 -3.49
CA THR A 326 18.08 14.79 -4.48
C THR A 326 16.69 14.87 -5.05
N MET A 327 16.30 16.07 -5.45
CA MET A 327 15.02 16.31 -6.12
C MET A 327 15.20 16.96 -7.48
N ALA A 328 14.38 16.52 -8.42
CA ALA A 328 14.21 17.15 -9.71
C ALA A 328 13.59 18.55 -9.60
N SER A 329 13.69 19.30 -10.69
CA SER A 329 13.11 20.65 -10.82
C SER A 329 11.58 20.66 -10.79
N ASP A 330 10.92 19.53 -11.08
CA ASP A 330 9.47 19.39 -10.95
C ASP A 330 8.99 19.38 -9.49
N SER A 331 9.90 19.32 -8.50
CA SER A 331 9.61 19.29 -7.06
C SER A 331 8.77 18.08 -6.60
N VAL A 332 8.75 17.03 -7.43
CA VAL A 332 7.94 15.81 -7.25
C VAL A 332 8.76 14.54 -7.48
N SER A 333 9.68 14.54 -8.44
CA SER A 333 10.59 13.42 -8.70
C SER A 333 11.82 13.50 -7.81
N PHE A 334 12.20 12.39 -7.19
CA PHE A 334 13.34 12.34 -6.27
C PHE A 334 14.20 11.10 -6.51
N GLY A 335 15.42 11.12 -5.97
CA GLY A 335 16.33 9.98 -5.98
C GLY A 335 17.16 9.94 -4.70
N VAL A 336 17.56 8.74 -4.30
CA VAL A 336 18.43 8.49 -3.15
C VAL A 336 19.62 7.66 -3.62
N TRP A 337 20.81 8.17 -3.39
CA TRP A 337 22.04 7.69 -4.00
C TRP A 337 23.13 7.46 -2.96
N SER A 338 23.98 6.45 -3.16
CA SER A 338 25.26 6.36 -2.46
C SER A 338 26.20 7.45 -2.96
N ARG A 339 26.86 8.13 -2.04
CA ARG A 339 27.92 9.12 -2.34
C ARG A 339 29.27 8.46 -2.64
N ARG A 340 29.36 7.13 -2.59
CA ARG A 340 30.58 6.39 -2.91
C ARG A 340 30.76 6.27 -4.42
N VAL A 341 31.90 6.73 -4.92
CA VAL A 341 32.32 6.56 -6.31
C VAL A 341 33.72 5.95 -6.33
N GLY A 342 33.79 4.64 -6.57
CA GLY A 342 35.04 3.88 -6.38
C GLY A 342 35.46 3.92 -4.91
N VAL A 343 36.69 4.38 -4.65
CA VAL A 343 37.24 4.49 -3.28
C VAL A 343 36.94 5.81 -2.58
N LYS A 344 36.35 6.79 -3.29
CA LYS A 344 36.06 8.12 -2.74
C LYS A 344 34.62 8.20 -2.26
N THR A 345 34.41 8.87 -1.13
CA THR A 345 33.08 9.35 -0.72
C THR A 345 33.00 10.83 -1.08
N LEU A 346 32.05 11.18 -1.95
CA LEU A 346 31.86 12.55 -2.40
C LEU A 346 31.01 13.35 -1.42
N THR A 347 31.21 14.66 -1.42
CA THR A 347 30.36 15.63 -0.73
C THR A 347 29.79 16.60 -1.76
N PHE A 348 28.51 16.92 -1.60
CA PHE A 348 27.79 17.70 -2.61
C PHE A 348 27.39 19.07 -2.08
N HIS A 349 27.16 19.98 -3.00
CA HIS A 349 26.43 21.21 -2.74
C HIS A 349 25.53 21.52 -3.93
N TYR A 350 24.42 22.21 -3.67
CA TYR A 350 23.48 22.63 -4.70
C TYR A 350 23.51 24.16 -4.79
N ALA A 351 24.00 24.68 -5.91
CA ALA A 351 24.12 26.12 -6.17
C ALA A 351 23.80 26.40 -7.64
N ASN A 352 23.18 27.54 -7.94
CA ASN A 352 22.83 27.95 -9.31
C ASN A 352 22.08 26.87 -10.11
N CYS A 353 21.16 26.16 -9.44
CA CYS A 353 20.41 25.04 -10.02
C CYS A 353 21.27 23.85 -10.50
N GLN A 354 22.48 23.70 -9.96
CA GLN A 354 23.41 22.61 -10.26
C GLN A 354 23.82 21.88 -9.00
N LEU A 355 23.90 20.55 -9.09
CA LEU A 355 24.43 19.68 -8.06
C LEU A 355 25.91 19.42 -8.38
N ILE A 356 26.82 19.82 -7.49
CA ILE A 356 28.26 19.80 -7.75
C ILE A 356 28.97 19.08 -6.60
N ASP A 357 29.87 18.15 -6.92
CA ASP A 357 30.73 17.54 -5.88
C ASP A 357 31.91 18.45 -5.52
N ARG A 358 32.29 18.48 -4.24
CA ARG A 358 33.33 19.39 -3.74
C ARG A 358 34.74 18.87 -4.01
N GLU A 359 34.89 17.57 -4.22
CA GLU A 359 36.20 16.94 -4.38
C GLU A 359 36.79 17.15 -5.78
N THR A 360 35.95 17.25 -6.80
CA THR A 360 36.38 17.37 -8.21
C THR A 360 35.72 18.52 -8.96
N GLY A 361 34.68 19.13 -8.39
CA GLY A 361 33.89 20.15 -9.08
C GLY A 361 33.08 19.60 -10.24
N SER A 362 32.81 18.30 -10.28
CA SER A 362 32.00 17.71 -11.35
C SER A 362 30.52 18.02 -11.13
N VAL A 363 29.78 18.15 -12.23
CA VAL A 363 28.36 18.51 -12.22
C VAL A 363 27.53 17.25 -12.41
N TRP A 364 26.54 17.08 -11.53
CA TRP A 364 25.68 15.92 -11.45
C TRP A 364 24.22 16.31 -11.67
N THR A 365 23.45 15.36 -12.19
CA THR A 365 22.00 15.46 -12.24
C THR A 365 21.40 14.93 -10.94
N TRP A 366 20.14 15.29 -10.65
CA TRP A 366 19.37 14.69 -9.55
C TRP A 366 19.21 13.15 -9.68
N ARG A 367 19.53 12.59 -10.84
CA ARG A 367 19.50 11.15 -11.12
C ARG A 367 20.81 10.44 -10.77
N GLY A 368 21.77 11.16 -10.18
CA GLY A 368 23.09 10.62 -9.89
C GLY A 368 23.99 10.43 -11.12
N HIS A 369 23.64 10.98 -12.28
CA HIS A 369 24.52 10.97 -13.47
C HIS A 369 25.43 12.19 -13.49
N CYS A 370 26.74 11.98 -13.65
CA CYS A 370 27.71 13.05 -13.83
C CYS A 370 27.78 13.50 -15.30
N ILE A 371 27.51 14.78 -15.57
CA ILE A 371 27.37 15.35 -16.92
C ILE A 371 28.54 16.25 -17.34
N ALA A 372 29.30 16.79 -16.39
CA ALA A 372 30.47 17.63 -16.68
C ALA A 372 31.54 17.48 -15.59
N GLY A 373 32.78 17.86 -15.89
CA GLY A 373 33.92 17.78 -14.98
C GLY A 373 34.66 16.43 -15.01
N PRO A 374 35.66 16.24 -14.12
CA PRO A 374 36.54 15.07 -14.12
C PRO A 374 35.83 13.71 -13.99
N LEU A 375 34.65 13.66 -13.38
CA LEU A 375 33.88 12.43 -13.19
C LEU A 375 32.79 12.21 -14.25
N ARG A 376 32.79 12.97 -15.36
CA ARG A 376 31.79 12.86 -16.43
C ARG A 376 31.60 11.41 -16.89
N GLY A 377 30.33 11.01 -17.02
CA GLY A 377 29.93 9.65 -17.41
C GLY A 377 29.81 8.67 -16.25
N ARG A 378 30.29 9.01 -15.04
CA ARG A 378 30.07 8.21 -13.83
C ARG A 378 28.62 8.33 -13.34
N LYS A 379 28.17 7.29 -12.63
CA LYS A 379 26.84 7.20 -12.02
C LYS A 379 26.98 6.91 -10.53
N LEU A 380 26.14 7.52 -9.70
CA LEU A 380 25.96 7.14 -8.31
C LEU A 380 25.11 5.87 -8.23
N GLY A 381 25.41 5.01 -7.24
CA GLY A 381 24.60 3.81 -7.01
C GLY A 381 23.27 4.16 -6.35
N PRO A 382 22.12 3.65 -6.83
CA PRO A 382 20.83 3.87 -6.17
C PRO A 382 20.76 3.16 -4.82
N ILE A 383 20.04 3.76 -3.87
CA ILE A 383 19.64 3.07 -2.63
C ILE A 383 18.30 2.37 -2.89
N PRO A 384 18.23 1.03 -2.83
CA PRO A 384 17.07 0.26 -3.29
C PRO A 384 15.81 0.42 -2.42
N ASN A 385 15.95 0.47 -1.09
CA ASN A 385 14.83 0.61 -0.16
C ASN A 385 14.63 2.08 0.23
N ALA A 386 14.36 2.92 -0.78
CA ALA A 386 14.08 4.33 -0.60
C ALA A 386 12.79 4.71 -1.32
N TYR A 387 11.75 5.08 -0.59
CA TYR A 387 10.43 5.34 -1.15
C TYR A 387 9.68 6.41 -0.36
N GLN A 388 8.68 7.01 -1.02
CA GLN A 388 7.80 7.97 -0.37
C GLN A 388 6.72 7.22 0.42
N GLU A 389 6.35 7.77 1.57
CA GLU A 389 5.31 7.24 2.46
C GLU A 389 4.73 8.37 3.34
N PHE A 390 3.56 8.17 3.92
CA PHE A 390 3.05 9.00 5.01
C PHE A 390 3.79 8.68 6.32
N TRP A 391 4.11 9.71 7.09
CA TRP A 391 4.86 9.58 8.33
C TRP A 391 4.26 8.55 9.32
N HIS A 392 2.93 8.51 9.50
CA HIS A 392 2.28 7.57 10.41
C HIS A 392 2.51 6.10 10.01
N SER A 393 2.46 5.83 8.71
CA SER A 393 2.64 4.48 8.15
C SER A 393 4.10 4.05 8.30
N TRP A 394 5.05 4.91 7.89
CA TRP A 394 6.48 4.62 8.04
C TRP A 394 6.86 4.31 9.50
N LYS A 395 6.42 5.16 10.44
CA LYS A 395 6.71 5.00 11.87
C LYS A 395 6.11 3.70 12.44
N SER A 396 4.97 3.24 11.92
CA SER A 396 4.30 2.02 12.39
C SER A 396 5.16 0.77 12.13
N PHE A 397 5.85 0.72 10.99
CA PHE A 397 6.73 -0.38 10.62
C PHE A 397 8.19 -0.17 11.03
N HIS A 398 8.57 1.08 11.34
CA HIS A 398 9.90 1.47 11.79
C HIS A 398 9.84 2.30 13.09
N PRO A 399 9.48 1.69 14.22
CA PRO A 399 9.29 2.41 15.48
C PRO A 399 10.56 3.13 15.95
N GLU A 400 11.73 2.54 15.70
CA GLU A 400 13.05 3.08 16.04
C GLU A 400 13.62 4.01 14.94
N THR A 401 12.81 4.42 13.97
CA THR A 401 13.27 5.28 12.87
C THR A 401 13.82 6.60 13.40
N ALA A 402 15.01 6.98 12.90
CA ALA A 402 15.50 8.35 13.05
C ALA A 402 14.66 9.31 12.17
N ARG A 403 14.77 10.60 12.48
CA ARG A 403 14.21 11.72 11.69
C ARG A 403 15.32 12.66 11.21
#